data_AF-A0A248WX56-F1
#
_entry.id   AF-A0A248WX56-F1
#
_cell.length_a   1.000
_cell.length_b   1.000
_cell.length_c   1.000
_cell.angle_alpha   90.00
_cell.angle_beta   90.00
_cell.angle_gamma   90.00
#
_symmetry.space_group_name_H-M   'P 1'
#
loop_
_entity.id
_entity.type
_entity.pdbx_description
1 polymer ?
#
loop_
_entity_poly.entity_id
_entity_poly.type
_entity_poly.pdbx_seq_one_letter_code
_entity_poly.pdbx_strand_id
1 'polypeptide(L)'
;GMGVVSGLVMAYQFGTNWSAFSDFAGAVTGPLLTYEVLTAFFLEAGFLGVMLFGWNRVGPGLHFFSTLMVAIGTLISTFWILASNSWMHTPQGFEIIDGRVIPVDWFAVVFNPSFPYRLAHMATAAFLATAFFVGASAAWHLLRGRDNPAIRKMLSMALWMALIVAPVQAFIGDLHGLNTLKYQPAKIAAIEGHWENIGDEPTPLILFGWPDMEREETRFKVEIPALGSLILTHSLDKQVPALKDFPPEDRANSTIVFWTFRIMVAMGLMMIFVGLWGTWLRRGDRLYTCRPFLHLAVWMGPSGIIAILAGWYTTEIGRQPWIIHGLMRTADASSGHSATQLGITL
;
A
#
# COMPACT_ATOMS: atom_id res chain seq x y z
N GLY A 1 16.48 6.76 11.71
CA GLY A 1 16.80 8.19 11.58
C GLY A 1 15.68 8.91 10.88
N MET A 2 15.73 9.02 9.55
CA MET A 2 14.75 9.79 8.76
C MET A 2 13.29 9.38 8.97
N GLY A 3 12.98 8.08 9.05
CA GLY A 3 11.61 7.60 9.28
C GLY A 3 10.97 8.09 10.58
N VAL A 4 11.76 8.21 11.66
CA VAL A 4 11.28 8.72 12.96
C VAL A 4 10.97 10.21 12.87
N VAL A 5 11.84 10.98 12.20
CA VAL A 5 11.65 12.42 12.04
C VAL A 5 10.40 12.71 11.21
N SER A 6 10.22 12.03 10.07
CA SER A 6 9.02 12.18 9.25
C SER A 6 7.77 11.71 9.98
N GLY A 7 7.84 10.61 10.76
CA GLY A 7 6.71 10.10 11.53
C GLY A 7 6.22 11.09 12.60
N LEU A 8 7.15 11.77 13.28
CA LEU A 8 6.81 12.81 14.25
C LEU A 8 6.04 13.96 13.60
N VAL A 9 6.52 14.44 12.44
CA VAL A 9 5.85 15.51 11.68
C VAL A 9 4.44 15.08 11.28
N MET A 10 4.27 13.86 10.75
CA MET A 10 2.96 13.32 10.36
C MET A 10 1.97 13.27 11.54
N ALA A 11 2.43 12.84 12.72
CA ALA A 11 1.57 12.77 13.91
C ALA A 11 1.04 14.15 14.31
N TYR A 12 1.90 15.19 14.29
CA TYR A 12 1.46 16.56 14.60
C TYR A 12 0.53 17.15 13.54
N GLN A 13 0.72 16.78 12.27
CA GLN A 13 -0.12 17.28 11.17
C GLN A 13 -1.60 16.93 11.32
N PHE A 14 -1.97 15.82 11.98
CA PHE A 14 -3.37 15.54 12.30
C PHE A 14 -3.99 16.64 13.17
N GLY A 15 -3.30 17.06 14.24
CA GLY A 15 -3.81 18.10 15.13
C GLY A 15 -3.69 19.51 14.54
N THR A 16 -2.61 19.82 13.83
CA THR A 16 -2.38 21.17 13.32
C THR A 16 -3.20 21.46 12.08
N ASN A 17 -3.25 20.56 11.09
CA ASN A 17 -3.87 20.82 9.79
C ASN A 17 -5.27 20.19 9.60
N TRP A 18 -5.65 19.27 10.49
CA TRP A 18 -6.92 18.54 10.43
C TRP A 18 -7.67 18.58 11.77
N SER A 19 -7.87 19.80 12.31
CA SER A 19 -8.47 19.98 13.63
C SER A 19 -9.89 19.46 13.74
N ALA A 20 -10.74 19.69 12.72
CA ALA A 20 -12.12 19.21 12.71
C ALA A 20 -12.18 17.68 12.64
N PHE A 21 -11.31 17.04 11.86
CA PHE A 21 -11.17 15.58 11.88
C PHE A 21 -10.73 15.06 13.26
N SER A 22 -9.77 15.75 13.89
CA SER A 22 -9.28 15.37 15.22
C SER A 22 -10.36 15.50 16.30
N ASP A 23 -11.22 16.52 16.21
CA ASP A 23 -12.36 16.67 17.12
C ASP A 23 -13.45 15.60 16.85
N PHE A 24 -13.75 15.34 15.58
CA PHE A 24 -14.78 14.39 15.17
C PHE A 24 -14.42 12.93 15.50
N ALA A 25 -13.21 12.48 15.14
CA ALA A 25 -12.81 11.08 15.18
C ALA A 25 -11.68 10.75 16.17
N GLY A 26 -11.17 11.74 16.91
CA GLY A 26 -10.03 11.58 17.82
C GLY A 26 -10.22 10.51 18.89
N ALA A 27 -11.45 10.26 19.33
CA ALA A 27 -11.74 9.21 20.32
C ALA A 27 -11.49 7.78 19.77
N VAL A 28 -11.49 7.60 18.45
CA VAL A 28 -11.12 6.33 17.80
C VAL A 28 -9.67 6.35 17.35
N THR A 29 -9.26 7.36 16.59
CA THR A 29 -7.95 7.39 15.94
C THR A 29 -6.81 7.66 16.92
N GLY A 30 -7.05 8.48 17.94
CA GLY A 30 -6.06 8.85 18.97
C GLY A 30 -5.54 7.65 19.75
N PRO A 31 -6.39 6.79 20.34
CA PRO A 31 -5.96 5.57 21.02
C PRO A 31 -5.16 4.63 20.10
N LEU A 32 -5.60 4.39 18.86
CA LEU A 32 -4.90 3.51 17.92
C LEU A 32 -3.48 4.01 17.60
N LEU A 33 -3.32 5.31 17.35
CA LEU A 33 -2.01 5.94 17.14
C LEU A 33 -1.15 5.94 18.42
N THR A 34 -1.78 6.07 19.59
CA THR A 34 -1.06 5.99 20.88
C THR A 34 -0.52 4.58 21.12
N TYR A 35 -1.30 3.54 20.82
CA TYR A 35 -0.86 2.15 20.94
C TYR A 35 0.30 1.82 19.99
N GLU A 36 0.34 2.42 18.80
CA GLU A 36 1.51 2.33 17.91
C GLU A 36 2.79 2.77 18.64
N VAL A 37 2.78 3.96 19.24
CA VAL A 37 3.94 4.49 19.96
C VAL A 37 4.28 3.61 21.18
N LEU A 38 3.29 3.28 22.00
CA LEU A 38 3.52 2.57 23.26
C LEU A 38 4.02 1.13 23.05
N THR A 39 3.52 0.42 22.06
CA THR A 39 3.81 -1.02 21.90
C THR A 39 4.90 -1.29 20.86
N ALA A 40 4.93 -0.54 19.77
CA ALA A 40 5.86 -0.79 18.68
C ALA A 40 7.16 0.01 18.83
N PHE A 41 7.07 1.32 19.03
CA PHE A 41 8.27 2.18 19.06
C PHE A 41 9.14 1.89 20.27
N PHE A 42 8.57 1.62 21.44
CA PHE A 42 9.38 1.24 22.61
C PHE A 42 10.07 -0.11 22.41
N LEU A 43 9.38 -1.09 21.82
CA LEU A 43 9.98 -2.40 21.53
C LEU A 43 11.11 -2.25 20.50
N GLU A 44 10.87 -1.55 19.40
CA GLU A 44 11.88 -1.30 18.37
C GLU A 44 13.07 -0.51 18.94
N ALA A 45 12.83 0.63 19.58
CA ALA A 45 13.88 1.50 20.11
C ALA A 45 14.74 0.80 21.18
N GLY A 46 14.13 -0.04 22.02
CA GLY A 46 14.84 -0.80 23.05
C GLY A 46 15.82 -1.82 22.47
N PHE A 47 15.43 -2.54 21.41
CA PHE A 47 16.26 -3.60 20.81
C PHE A 47 17.13 -3.14 19.64
N LEU A 48 16.79 -2.02 18.99
CA LEU A 48 17.54 -1.48 17.85
C LEU A 48 18.98 -1.11 18.23
N GLY A 49 19.20 -0.57 19.43
CA GLY A 49 20.55 -0.27 19.91
C GLY A 49 21.44 -1.51 20.02
N VAL A 50 20.88 -2.63 20.49
CA VAL A 50 21.59 -3.91 20.56
C VAL A 50 21.82 -4.47 19.15
N MET A 51 20.83 -4.38 18.27
CA MET A 51 20.97 -4.82 16.88
C MET A 51 22.10 -4.07 16.14
N LEU A 52 22.18 -2.74 16.29
CA LEU A 52 23.15 -1.91 15.56
C LEU A 52 24.55 -1.94 16.18
N PHE A 53 24.67 -1.93 17.51
CA PHE A 53 25.94 -1.73 18.20
C PHE A 53 26.38 -2.94 19.04
N GLY A 54 25.57 -3.99 19.11
CA GLY A 54 25.81 -5.16 19.94
C GLY A 54 26.67 -6.26 19.31
N TRP A 55 27.03 -6.18 18.02
CA TRP A 55 27.66 -7.28 17.28
C TRP A 55 28.90 -7.89 17.96
N ASN A 56 29.75 -7.05 18.58
CA ASN A 56 30.95 -7.47 19.32
C ASN A 56 30.79 -7.30 20.85
N ARG A 57 29.57 -7.05 21.34
CA ARG A 57 29.29 -6.76 22.76
C ARG A 57 28.31 -7.74 23.40
N VAL A 58 27.46 -8.39 22.61
CA VAL A 58 26.51 -9.42 23.06
C VAL A 58 26.74 -10.72 22.31
N GLY A 59 26.30 -11.84 22.90
CA GLY A 59 26.39 -13.14 22.23
C GLY A 59 25.49 -13.23 20.98
N PRO A 60 25.81 -14.12 20.00
CA PRO A 60 25.05 -14.25 18.76
C PRO A 60 23.54 -14.51 18.95
N GLY A 61 23.17 -15.28 19.99
CA GLY A 61 21.77 -15.55 20.31
C GLY A 61 21.00 -14.31 20.74
N LEU A 62 21.62 -13.45 21.57
CA LEU A 62 21.00 -12.19 21.99
C LEU A 62 20.91 -11.20 20.83
N HIS A 63 21.94 -11.13 19.99
CA HIS A 63 21.91 -10.28 18.78
C HIS A 63 20.79 -10.70 17.81
N PHE A 64 20.65 -12.00 17.56
CA PHE A 64 19.56 -12.53 16.74
C PHE A 64 18.18 -12.26 17.37
N PHE A 65 18.02 -12.48 18.67
CA PHE A 65 16.79 -12.15 19.40
C PHE A 65 16.43 -10.67 19.27
N SER A 66 17.40 -9.76 19.46
CA SER A 66 17.17 -8.32 19.26
C SER A 66 16.73 -8.00 17.84
N THR A 67 17.31 -8.65 16.83
CA THR A 67 16.91 -8.48 15.42
C THR A 67 15.46 -8.92 15.20
N LEU A 68 15.02 -10.03 15.83
CA LEU A 68 13.63 -10.47 15.79
C LEU A 68 12.69 -9.49 16.49
N MET A 69 13.07 -8.95 17.65
CA MET A 69 12.25 -7.99 18.37
C MET A 69 12.07 -6.68 17.60
N VAL A 70 13.11 -6.21 16.90
CA VAL A 70 13.00 -5.07 15.98
C VAL A 70 12.00 -5.38 14.87
N ALA A 71 12.12 -6.53 14.20
CA ALA A 71 11.20 -6.91 13.13
C ALA A 71 9.74 -7.05 13.60
N ILE A 72 9.52 -7.65 14.77
CA ILE A 72 8.18 -7.77 15.37
C ILE A 72 7.63 -6.40 15.77
N GLY A 73 8.45 -5.53 16.36
CA GLY A 73 8.07 -4.14 16.66
C GLY A 73 7.59 -3.40 15.42
N THR A 74 8.34 -3.48 14.31
CA THR A 74 7.94 -2.85 13.04
C THR A 74 6.61 -3.42 12.51
N LEU A 75 6.34 -4.72 12.66
CA LEU A 75 5.06 -5.32 12.27
C LEU A 75 3.90 -4.88 13.19
N ILE A 76 4.14 -4.72 14.49
CA ILE A 76 3.15 -4.18 15.44
C ILE A 76 2.84 -2.71 15.12
N SER A 77 3.84 -1.91 14.71
CA SER A 77 3.59 -0.53 14.24
C SER A 77 2.69 -0.55 13.01
N THR A 78 3.03 -1.39 12.02
CA THR A 78 2.22 -1.58 10.81
C THR A 78 0.78 -1.97 11.14
N PHE A 79 0.57 -2.84 12.14
CA PHE A 79 -0.75 -3.22 12.63
C PHE A 79 -1.56 -2.01 13.11
N TRP A 80 -1.04 -1.21 14.03
CA TRP A 80 -1.81 -0.13 14.64
C TRP A 80 -2.09 1.03 13.68
N ILE A 81 -1.09 1.43 12.89
CA ILE A 81 -1.28 2.51 11.92
C ILE A 81 -2.29 2.11 10.84
N LEU A 82 -2.26 0.85 10.40
CA LEU A 82 -3.23 0.35 9.43
C LEU A 82 -4.59 0.05 10.04
N ALA A 83 -4.70 -0.27 11.33
CA ALA A 83 -6.00 -0.36 11.98
C ALA A 83 -6.70 1.01 11.92
N SER A 84 -5.98 2.08 12.25
CA SER A 84 -6.46 3.46 12.13
C SER A 84 -6.83 3.82 10.68
N ASN A 85 -5.92 3.61 9.72
CA ASN A 85 -6.21 3.91 8.31
C ASN A 85 -7.40 3.09 7.78
N SER A 86 -7.45 1.79 8.05
CA SER A 86 -8.52 0.90 7.56
C SER A 86 -9.88 1.30 8.11
N TRP A 87 -9.94 1.74 9.37
CA TRP A 87 -11.17 2.26 9.96
C TRP A 87 -11.67 3.51 9.21
N MET A 88 -10.78 4.39 8.76
CA MET A 88 -11.17 5.53 7.93
C MET A 88 -11.77 5.13 6.56
N HIS A 89 -11.48 3.92 6.06
CA HIS A 89 -12.05 3.41 4.80
C HIS A 89 -13.34 2.62 5.01
N THR A 90 -13.43 1.83 6.07
CA THR A 90 -14.60 0.99 6.38
C THR A 90 -14.97 1.11 7.86
N PRO A 91 -15.50 2.27 8.31
CA PRO A 91 -15.71 2.54 9.72
C PRO A 91 -16.82 1.65 10.30
N GLN A 92 -16.56 1.04 11.45
CA GLN A 92 -17.48 0.20 12.21
C GLN A 92 -17.24 0.33 13.72
N GLY A 93 -18.15 -0.19 14.54
CA GLY A 93 -17.99 -0.26 15.99
C GLY A 93 -18.05 1.10 16.70
N PHE A 94 -18.79 2.06 16.15
CA PHE A 94 -18.91 3.41 16.69
C PHE A 94 -20.37 3.91 16.71
N GLU A 95 -20.63 4.90 17.54
CA GLU A 95 -21.82 5.75 17.53
C GLU A 95 -21.43 7.21 17.37
N ILE A 96 -22.33 8.06 16.89
CA ILE A 96 -22.11 9.51 16.83
C ILE A 96 -22.93 10.15 17.95
N ILE A 97 -22.23 10.73 18.94
CA ILE A 97 -22.81 11.41 20.10
C ILE A 97 -22.28 12.84 20.11
N ASP A 98 -23.18 13.83 20.15
CA ASP A 98 -22.84 15.26 20.14
C ASP A 98 -21.88 15.66 19.01
N GLY A 99 -22.08 15.09 17.82
CA GLY A 99 -21.26 15.37 16.65
C GLY A 99 -19.85 14.77 16.71
N ARG A 100 -19.57 13.83 17.61
CA ARG A 100 -18.31 13.11 17.72
C ARG A 100 -18.50 11.61 17.61
N VAL A 101 -17.54 10.94 17.00
CA VAL A 101 -17.48 9.48 16.91
C VAL A 101 -17.00 8.92 18.24
N ILE A 102 -17.80 8.06 18.86
CA ILE A 102 -17.48 7.37 20.10
C ILE A 102 -17.40 5.86 19.83
N PRO A 103 -16.28 5.18 20.14
CA PRO A 103 -16.16 3.74 19.96
C PRO A 103 -17.07 2.99 20.95
N VAL A 104 -17.91 2.09 20.42
CA VAL A 104 -18.78 1.20 21.21
C VAL A 104 -18.32 -0.26 21.13
N ASP A 105 -17.54 -0.63 20.11
CA ASP A 105 -16.93 -1.94 19.95
C ASP A 105 -15.52 -1.81 19.36
N TRP A 106 -14.50 -1.91 20.21
CA TRP A 106 -13.09 -1.83 19.81
C TRP A 106 -12.65 -2.96 18.89
N PHE A 107 -13.25 -4.15 19.01
CA PHE A 107 -12.91 -5.26 18.14
C PHE A 107 -13.36 -4.97 16.70
N ALA A 108 -14.59 -4.47 16.53
CA ALA A 108 -15.12 -4.05 15.24
C ALA A 108 -14.37 -2.82 14.66
N VAL A 109 -13.90 -1.90 15.53
CA VAL A 109 -13.06 -0.76 15.12
C VAL A 109 -11.73 -1.24 14.52
N VAL A 110 -11.02 -2.12 15.23
CA VAL A 110 -9.69 -2.61 14.84
C VAL A 110 -9.79 -3.57 13.66
N PHE A 111 -10.64 -4.60 13.77
CA PHE A 111 -10.81 -5.65 12.76
C PHE A 111 -11.98 -5.35 11.81
N ASN A 112 -12.03 -4.09 11.35
CA ASN A 112 -13.00 -3.66 10.35
C ASN A 112 -12.79 -4.40 9.00
N PRO A 113 -13.76 -4.38 8.08
CA PRO A 113 -13.78 -5.28 6.93
C PRO A 113 -12.58 -5.17 5.99
N SER A 114 -11.94 -4.00 5.90
CA SER A 114 -10.78 -3.81 5.04
C SER A 114 -9.43 -4.07 5.73
N PHE A 115 -9.40 -4.14 7.06
CA PHE A 115 -8.16 -4.22 7.84
C PHE A 115 -7.29 -5.45 7.53
N PRO A 116 -7.81 -6.71 7.54
CA PRO A 116 -6.96 -7.87 7.32
C PRO A 116 -6.26 -7.85 5.96
N TYR A 117 -6.97 -7.40 4.92
CA TYR A 117 -6.44 -7.30 3.57
C TYR A 117 -5.38 -6.20 3.46
N ARG A 118 -5.63 -5.01 4.02
CA ARG A 118 -4.67 -3.90 4.02
C ARG A 118 -3.39 -4.24 4.78
N LEU A 119 -3.53 -4.86 5.96
CA LEU A 119 -2.41 -5.29 6.77
C LEU A 119 -1.53 -6.28 6.01
N ALA A 120 -2.15 -7.34 5.47
CA ALA A 120 -1.43 -8.36 4.71
C ALA A 120 -0.75 -7.74 3.49
N HIS A 121 -1.48 -6.95 2.69
CA HIS A 121 -1.00 -6.35 1.46
C HIS A 121 0.15 -5.37 1.67
N MET A 122 0.09 -4.53 2.70
CA MET A 122 1.14 -3.54 3.00
C MET A 122 2.39 -4.21 3.59
N ALA A 123 2.21 -5.19 4.48
CA ALA A 123 3.34 -5.91 5.08
C ALA A 123 4.15 -6.66 4.00
N THR A 124 3.48 -7.39 3.12
CA THR A 124 4.15 -8.09 2.01
C THR A 124 4.76 -7.12 1.00
N ALA A 125 4.13 -5.96 0.76
CA ALA A 125 4.70 -4.92 -0.12
C ALA A 125 6.01 -4.36 0.45
N ALA A 126 6.07 -4.11 1.76
CA ALA A 126 7.27 -3.63 2.43
C ALA A 126 8.42 -4.65 2.37
N PHE A 127 8.12 -5.95 2.54
CA PHE A 127 9.10 -7.02 2.36
C PHE A 127 9.62 -7.10 0.94
N LEU A 128 8.75 -6.99 -0.08
CA LEU A 128 9.16 -6.97 -1.48
C LEU A 128 10.03 -5.74 -1.78
N ALA A 129 9.63 -4.55 -1.35
CA ALA A 129 10.43 -3.34 -1.55
C ALA A 129 11.84 -3.46 -0.97
N THR A 130 11.95 -4.00 0.24
CA THR A 130 13.25 -4.25 0.89
C THR A 130 14.06 -5.29 0.13
N ALA A 131 13.42 -6.41 -0.28
CA ALA A 131 14.09 -7.47 -1.02
C ALA A 131 14.64 -6.99 -2.36
N PHE A 132 13.88 -6.20 -3.12
CA PHE A 132 14.35 -5.64 -4.39
C PHE A 132 15.50 -4.64 -4.20
N PHE A 133 15.47 -3.83 -3.15
CA PHE A 133 16.58 -2.91 -2.83
C PHE A 133 17.87 -3.68 -2.48
N VAL A 134 17.77 -4.71 -1.65
CA VAL A 134 18.89 -5.59 -1.28
C VAL A 134 19.40 -6.38 -2.49
N GLY A 135 18.49 -6.91 -3.31
CA GLY A 135 18.79 -7.66 -4.53
C GLY A 135 19.49 -6.79 -5.58
N ALA A 136 19.05 -5.55 -5.76
CA ALA A 136 19.68 -4.58 -6.65
C ALA A 136 21.11 -4.25 -6.21
N SER A 137 21.34 -4.05 -4.90
CA SER A 137 22.69 -3.87 -4.35
C SER A 137 23.59 -5.07 -4.66
N ALA A 138 23.10 -6.29 -4.40
CA ALA A 138 23.85 -7.51 -4.69
C ALA A 138 24.17 -7.66 -6.19
N ALA A 139 23.19 -7.39 -7.06
CA ALA A 139 23.38 -7.43 -8.51
C ALA A 139 24.40 -6.39 -9.00
N TRP A 140 24.38 -5.18 -8.44
CA TRP A 140 25.37 -4.14 -8.74
C TRP A 140 26.78 -4.56 -8.37
N HIS A 141 26.95 -5.19 -7.21
CA HIS A 141 28.25 -5.72 -6.80
C HIS A 141 28.75 -6.83 -7.73
N LEU A 142 27.88 -7.76 -8.14
CA LEU A 142 28.22 -8.84 -9.09
C LEU A 142 28.62 -8.28 -10.46
N LEU A 143 27.91 -7.26 -10.96
CA LEU A 143 28.27 -6.57 -12.22
C LEU A 143 29.66 -5.92 -12.18
N ARG A 144 30.15 -5.54 -10.98
CA ARG A 144 31.50 -5.00 -10.77
C ARG A 144 32.55 -6.06 -10.48
N GLY A 145 32.25 -7.34 -10.68
CA GLY A 145 33.17 -8.45 -10.45
C GLY A 145 33.45 -8.73 -8.96
N ARG A 146 32.66 -8.15 -8.04
CA ARG A 146 32.77 -8.42 -6.59
C ARG A 146 31.90 -9.63 -6.26
N ASP A 147 32.37 -10.80 -6.64
CA ASP A 147 31.64 -12.04 -6.43
C ASP A 147 32.13 -12.77 -5.18
N ASN A 148 31.25 -12.90 -4.18
CA ASN A 148 31.54 -13.64 -2.96
C ASN A 148 30.28 -14.31 -2.39
N PRO A 149 30.42 -15.26 -1.45
CA PRO A 149 29.28 -15.99 -0.89
C PRO A 149 28.23 -15.10 -0.23
N ALA A 150 28.62 -13.98 0.39
CA ALA A 150 27.68 -13.07 1.04
C ALA A 150 26.81 -12.33 0.02
N ILE A 151 27.41 -11.83 -1.06
CA ILE A 151 26.71 -11.12 -2.14
C ILE A 151 25.78 -12.08 -2.90
N ARG A 152 26.25 -13.29 -3.21
CA ARG A 152 25.39 -14.33 -3.81
C ARG A 152 24.21 -14.68 -2.91
N LYS A 153 24.42 -14.74 -1.58
CA LYS A 153 23.36 -14.98 -0.60
C LYS A 153 22.33 -13.84 -0.58
N MET A 154 22.78 -12.58 -0.59
CA MET A 154 21.89 -11.41 -0.68
C MET A 154 20.98 -11.48 -1.90
N LEU A 155 21.55 -11.69 -3.10
CA LEU A 155 20.76 -11.82 -4.33
C LEU A 155 19.82 -13.03 -4.26
N SER A 156 20.30 -14.17 -3.76
CA SER A 156 19.50 -15.37 -3.64
C SER A 156 18.29 -15.19 -2.71
N MET A 157 18.47 -14.56 -1.55
CA MET A 157 17.38 -14.30 -0.59
C MET A 157 16.34 -13.35 -1.18
N ALA A 158 16.78 -12.28 -1.84
CA ALA A 158 15.90 -11.34 -2.53
C ALA A 158 15.03 -12.02 -3.60
N LEU A 159 15.62 -12.93 -4.39
CA LEU A 159 14.90 -13.62 -5.46
C LEU A 159 13.93 -14.69 -4.94
N TRP A 160 14.22 -15.33 -3.80
CA TRP A 160 13.23 -16.19 -3.14
C TRP A 160 12.04 -15.39 -2.63
N MET A 161 12.28 -14.19 -2.09
CA MET A 161 11.21 -13.27 -1.72
C MET A 161 10.37 -12.87 -2.94
N ALA A 162 11.01 -12.50 -4.06
CA ALA A 162 10.31 -12.18 -5.29
C ALA A 162 9.49 -13.36 -5.85
N LEU A 163 10.06 -14.57 -5.84
CA LEU A 163 9.39 -15.77 -6.37
C LEU A 163 8.14 -16.16 -5.59
N ILE A 164 8.17 -16.03 -4.26
CA ILE A 164 7.11 -16.54 -3.39
C ILE A 164 6.16 -15.41 -2.99
N VAL A 165 6.71 -14.30 -2.51
CA VAL A 165 5.90 -13.23 -1.91
C VAL A 165 5.28 -12.31 -2.96
N ALA A 166 5.87 -12.15 -4.16
CA ALA A 166 5.22 -11.34 -5.20
C ALA A 166 3.94 -11.99 -5.77
N PRO A 167 3.87 -13.31 -6.01
CA PRO A 167 2.59 -13.97 -6.33
C PRO A 167 1.58 -13.90 -5.18
N VAL A 168 2.02 -14.09 -3.93
CA VAL A 168 1.15 -13.96 -2.75
C VAL A 168 0.62 -12.53 -2.63
N GLN A 169 1.45 -11.52 -2.87
CA GLN A 169 1.06 -10.10 -2.93
C GLN A 169 -0.06 -9.88 -3.94
N ALA A 170 0.08 -10.41 -5.16
CA ALA A 170 -0.92 -10.27 -6.20
C ALA A 170 -2.26 -10.93 -5.80
N PHE A 171 -2.20 -12.12 -5.19
CA PHE A 171 -3.38 -12.80 -4.68
C PHE A 171 -4.07 -12.03 -3.54
N ILE A 172 -3.30 -11.49 -2.58
CA ILE A 172 -3.85 -10.64 -1.52
C ILE A 172 -4.48 -9.37 -2.13
N GLY A 173 -3.86 -8.82 -3.19
CA GLY A 173 -4.35 -7.66 -3.94
C GLY A 173 -5.71 -7.92 -4.58
N ASP A 174 -5.89 -9.10 -5.20
CA ASP A 174 -7.18 -9.53 -5.75
C ASP A 174 -8.26 -9.59 -4.66
N LEU A 175 -7.98 -10.26 -3.54
CA LEU A 175 -8.90 -10.32 -2.40
C LEU A 175 -9.24 -8.93 -1.84
N HIS A 176 -8.25 -8.03 -1.79
CA HIS A 176 -8.47 -6.65 -1.37
C HIS A 176 -9.33 -5.86 -2.36
N GLY A 177 -9.17 -6.11 -3.67
CA GLY A 177 -10.01 -5.57 -4.73
C GLY A 177 -11.46 -5.98 -4.57
N LEU A 178 -11.74 -7.27 -4.33
CA LEU A 178 -13.09 -7.79 -4.07
C LEU A 178 -13.73 -7.16 -2.81
N ASN A 179 -12.94 -6.99 -1.75
CA ASN A 179 -13.39 -6.30 -0.55
C ASN A 179 -13.75 -4.83 -0.85
N THR A 180 -12.90 -4.14 -1.62
CA THR A 180 -13.12 -2.76 -2.03
C THR A 180 -14.36 -2.64 -2.92
N LEU A 181 -14.59 -3.59 -3.82
CA LEU A 181 -15.81 -3.64 -4.64
C LEU A 181 -17.07 -3.70 -3.77
N LYS A 182 -17.03 -4.46 -2.67
CA LYS A 182 -18.17 -4.59 -1.76
C LYS A 182 -18.43 -3.32 -0.93
N TYR A 183 -17.37 -2.69 -0.39
CA TYR A 183 -17.52 -1.62 0.60
C TYR A 183 -17.31 -0.20 0.05
N GLN A 184 -16.59 -0.05 -1.05
CA GLN A 184 -16.24 1.23 -1.68
C GLN A 184 -16.29 1.10 -3.22
N PRO A 185 -17.44 0.74 -3.81
CA PRO A 185 -17.55 0.46 -5.25
C PRO A 185 -17.19 1.65 -6.14
N ALA A 186 -17.42 2.89 -5.69
CA ALA A 186 -17.00 4.10 -6.40
C ALA A 186 -15.48 4.16 -6.64
N LYS A 187 -14.68 3.62 -5.70
CA LYS A 187 -13.22 3.51 -5.85
C LYS A 187 -12.85 2.52 -6.95
N ILE A 188 -13.54 1.38 -7.03
CA ILE A 188 -13.31 0.41 -8.12
C ILE A 188 -13.70 0.99 -9.47
N ALA A 189 -14.84 1.67 -9.56
CA ALA A 189 -15.24 2.38 -10.77
C ALA A 189 -14.16 3.38 -11.23
N ALA A 190 -13.60 4.14 -10.29
CA ALA A 190 -12.51 5.08 -10.55
C ALA A 190 -11.19 4.38 -10.95
N ILE A 191 -10.88 3.23 -10.36
CA ILE A 191 -9.73 2.39 -10.73
C ILE A 191 -9.91 1.89 -12.16
N GLU A 192 -11.06 1.35 -12.51
CA GLU A 192 -11.30 0.81 -13.86
C GLU A 192 -11.34 1.91 -14.92
N GLY A 193 -11.72 3.14 -14.54
CA GLY A 193 -11.94 4.22 -15.49
C GLY A 193 -13.12 3.93 -16.42
N HIS A 194 -14.07 3.10 -15.94
CA HIS A 194 -15.24 2.72 -16.69
C HIS A 194 -16.40 3.66 -16.33
N TRP A 195 -17.02 4.28 -17.34
CA TRP A 195 -17.98 5.36 -17.12
C TRP A 195 -19.43 4.93 -17.14
N GLU A 196 -19.80 4.00 -18.02
CA GLU A 196 -21.18 3.55 -18.21
C GLU A 196 -21.21 2.06 -18.55
N ASN A 197 -22.08 1.32 -17.88
CA ASN A 197 -22.43 -0.04 -18.27
C ASN A 197 -23.46 0.00 -19.42
N ILE A 198 -23.18 -0.72 -20.51
CA ILE A 198 -24.05 -0.79 -21.69
C ILE A 198 -24.69 -2.18 -21.77
N GLY A 199 -26.02 -2.24 -21.64
CA GLY A 199 -26.76 -3.51 -21.64
C GLY A 199 -26.36 -4.41 -20.47
N ASP A 200 -26.31 -5.73 -20.72
CA ASP A 200 -25.88 -6.76 -19.76
C ASP A 200 -24.47 -7.31 -20.09
N GLU A 201 -23.67 -6.58 -20.86
CA GLU A 201 -22.34 -7.04 -21.28
C GLU A 201 -21.34 -7.00 -20.12
N PRO A 202 -20.40 -7.96 -20.04
CA PRO A 202 -19.37 -7.94 -19.02
C PRO A 202 -18.40 -6.76 -19.21
N THR A 203 -18.03 -6.15 -18.09
CA THR A 203 -17.13 -5.00 -18.04
C THR A 203 -15.75 -5.35 -18.61
N PRO A 204 -15.27 -4.63 -19.64
CA PRO A 204 -13.93 -4.82 -20.17
C PRO A 204 -12.86 -4.29 -19.20
N LEU A 205 -11.68 -4.90 -19.20
CA LEU A 205 -10.52 -4.32 -18.52
C LEU A 205 -9.91 -3.25 -19.44
N ILE A 206 -9.91 -1.99 -19.00
CA ILE A 206 -9.23 -0.91 -19.72
C ILE A 206 -7.74 -0.94 -19.38
N LEU A 207 -6.92 -1.56 -20.23
CA LEU A 207 -5.47 -1.64 -20.00
C LEU A 207 -4.79 -0.27 -20.09
N PHE A 208 -5.15 0.49 -21.13
CA PHE A 208 -4.65 1.83 -21.37
C PHE A 208 -5.80 2.75 -21.74
N GLY A 209 -5.72 4.00 -21.29
CA GLY A 209 -6.74 5.00 -21.55
C GLY A 209 -6.45 6.27 -20.75
N TRP A 210 -7.19 7.33 -21.06
CA TRP A 210 -7.16 8.58 -20.32
C TRP A 210 -8.58 8.88 -19.80
N PRO A 211 -8.89 8.54 -18.54
CA PRO A 211 -10.15 8.94 -17.92
C PRO A 211 -10.21 10.46 -17.84
N ASP A 212 -11.19 11.05 -18.53
CA ASP A 212 -11.41 12.49 -18.61
C ASP A 212 -12.61 12.83 -17.73
N MET A 213 -12.34 13.42 -16.56
CA MET A 213 -13.37 13.69 -15.55
C MET A 213 -14.39 14.75 -16.01
N GLU A 214 -13.99 15.68 -16.88
CA GLU A 214 -14.88 16.74 -17.38
C GLU A 214 -15.82 16.22 -18.46
N ARG A 215 -15.30 15.35 -19.33
CA ARG A 215 -16.09 14.74 -20.42
C ARG A 215 -16.88 13.50 -19.99
N GLU A 216 -16.58 12.99 -18.80
CA GLU A 216 -17.14 11.74 -18.27
C GLU A 216 -16.98 10.55 -19.23
N GLU A 217 -15.81 10.44 -19.86
CA GLU A 217 -15.45 9.36 -20.77
C GLU A 217 -13.98 8.96 -20.59
N THR A 218 -13.62 7.74 -20.98
CA THR A 218 -12.21 7.30 -21.04
C THR A 218 -11.74 7.30 -22.48
N ARG A 219 -10.85 8.24 -22.77
CA ARG A 219 -10.33 8.49 -24.11
C ARG A 219 -9.18 7.54 -24.44
N PHE A 220 -8.98 7.28 -25.74
CA PHE A 220 -7.86 6.46 -26.24
C PHE A 220 -7.79 5.06 -25.60
N LYS A 221 -8.96 4.48 -25.32
CA LYS A 221 -9.08 3.22 -24.57
C LYS A 221 -8.58 2.03 -25.38
N VAL A 222 -7.77 1.19 -24.72
CA VAL A 222 -7.36 -0.14 -25.17
C VAL A 222 -7.94 -1.12 -24.16
N GLU A 223 -8.90 -1.90 -24.61
CA GLU A 223 -9.74 -2.74 -23.77
C GLU A 223 -9.52 -4.22 -24.08
N ILE A 224 -9.54 -5.05 -23.04
CA ILE A 224 -9.67 -6.50 -23.19
C ILE A 224 -11.10 -6.88 -22.75
N PRO A 225 -11.93 -7.41 -23.67
CA PRO A 225 -13.31 -7.80 -23.36
C PRO A 225 -13.39 -8.79 -22.18
N ALA A 226 -14.40 -8.62 -21.32
CA ALA A 226 -14.75 -9.47 -20.16
C ALA A 226 -13.67 -9.64 -19.07
N LEU A 227 -12.44 -9.14 -19.28
CA LEU A 227 -11.35 -9.35 -18.33
C LEU A 227 -11.54 -8.56 -17.02
N GLY A 228 -12.19 -7.39 -17.08
CA GLY A 228 -12.51 -6.58 -15.89
C GLY A 228 -13.48 -7.32 -14.98
N SER A 229 -14.56 -7.87 -15.56
CA SER A 229 -15.49 -8.77 -14.88
C SER A 229 -14.80 -10.00 -14.29
N LEU A 230 -13.92 -10.65 -15.06
CA LEU A 230 -13.23 -11.84 -14.58
C LEU A 230 -12.37 -11.56 -13.35
N ILE A 231 -11.66 -10.43 -13.33
CA ILE A 231 -10.78 -10.06 -12.21
C ILE A 231 -11.61 -9.59 -11.01
N LEU A 232 -12.56 -8.69 -11.22
CA LEU A 232 -13.24 -7.99 -10.12
C LEU A 232 -14.50 -8.70 -9.61
N THR A 233 -15.04 -9.65 -10.35
CA THR A 233 -16.25 -10.39 -9.94
C THR A 233 -16.08 -11.91 -9.99
N HIS A 234 -14.93 -12.39 -10.48
CA HIS A 234 -14.67 -13.82 -10.77
C HIS A 234 -15.78 -14.46 -11.63
N SER A 235 -16.34 -13.67 -12.54
CA SER A 235 -17.42 -14.05 -13.45
C SER A 235 -17.17 -13.47 -14.84
N LEU A 236 -17.58 -14.18 -15.88
CA LEU A 236 -17.52 -13.69 -17.26
C LEU A 236 -18.77 -12.90 -17.67
N ASP A 237 -19.78 -12.83 -16.79
CA ASP A 237 -21.10 -12.30 -17.13
C ASP A 237 -21.54 -11.13 -16.24
N LYS A 238 -20.81 -10.84 -15.15
CA LYS A 238 -21.23 -9.80 -14.19
C LYS A 238 -20.57 -8.46 -14.49
N GLN A 239 -21.35 -7.40 -14.43
CA GLN A 239 -20.84 -6.05 -14.53
C GLN A 239 -20.20 -5.57 -13.21
N VAL A 240 -19.24 -4.67 -13.37
CA VAL A 240 -18.62 -3.89 -12.30
C VAL A 240 -19.30 -2.51 -12.28
N PRO A 241 -19.46 -1.88 -11.10
CA PRO A 241 -20.00 -0.51 -11.01
C PRO A 241 -19.24 0.47 -11.90
N ALA A 242 -19.98 1.34 -12.57
CA ALA A 242 -19.47 2.37 -13.45
C ALA A 242 -19.42 3.73 -12.73
N LEU A 243 -18.59 4.66 -13.20
CA LEU A 243 -18.43 5.97 -12.55
C LEU A 243 -19.74 6.77 -12.54
N LYS A 244 -20.55 6.68 -13.59
CA LYS A 244 -21.84 7.39 -13.66
C LYS A 244 -22.94 6.82 -12.76
N ASP A 245 -22.71 5.65 -12.16
CA ASP A 245 -23.61 5.10 -11.12
C ASP A 245 -23.54 5.92 -9.82
N PHE A 246 -22.51 6.76 -9.66
CA PHE A 246 -22.30 7.60 -8.47
C PHE A 246 -22.48 9.08 -8.81
N PRO A 247 -22.99 9.92 -7.89
CA PRO A 247 -23.03 11.37 -8.07
C PRO A 247 -21.63 11.97 -8.35
N PRO A 248 -21.47 12.99 -9.21
CA PRO A 248 -20.18 13.60 -9.51
C PRO A 248 -19.37 14.02 -8.28
N GLU A 249 -20.05 14.53 -7.26
CA GLU A 249 -19.45 14.96 -5.99
C GLU A 249 -18.90 13.80 -5.15
N ASP A 250 -19.31 12.56 -5.41
CA ASP A 250 -18.86 11.35 -4.68
C ASP A 250 -17.73 10.60 -5.40
N ARG A 251 -17.35 11.04 -6.59
CA ARG A 251 -16.34 10.37 -7.42
C ARG A 251 -14.93 10.82 -7.04
N ALA A 252 -14.04 9.87 -6.81
CA ALA A 252 -12.62 10.14 -6.77
C ALA A 252 -12.11 10.55 -8.17
N ASN A 253 -10.97 11.24 -8.23
CA ASN A 253 -10.33 11.55 -9.50
C ASN A 253 -9.85 10.26 -10.19
N SER A 254 -10.62 9.80 -11.19
CA SER A 254 -10.33 8.55 -11.89
C SER A 254 -9.03 8.63 -12.68
N THR A 255 -8.66 9.78 -13.26
CA THR A 255 -7.40 9.91 -14.02
C THR A 255 -6.19 9.50 -13.17
N ILE A 256 -6.10 10.00 -11.94
CA ILE A 256 -5.00 9.70 -11.04
C ILE A 256 -5.07 8.25 -10.58
N VAL A 257 -6.23 7.83 -10.06
CA VAL A 257 -6.44 6.50 -9.47
C VAL A 257 -6.22 5.39 -10.49
N PHE A 258 -6.70 5.57 -11.73
CA PHE A 258 -6.48 4.66 -12.85
C PHE A 258 -4.99 4.41 -13.07
N TRP A 259 -4.19 5.46 -13.27
CA TRP A 259 -2.78 5.32 -13.60
C TRP A 259 -1.94 4.83 -12.44
N THR A 260 -2.22 5.29 -11.21
CA THR A 260 -1.51 4.79 -10.03
C THR A 260 -1.78 3.30 -9.82
N PHE A 261 -2.99 2.81 -10.09
CA PHE A 261 -3.28 1.38 -10.05
C PHE A 261 -2.51 0.60 -11.12
N ARG A 262 -2.48 1.08 -12.38
CA ARG A 262 -1.72 0.41 -13.46
C ARG A 262 -0.24 0.33 -13.13
N ILE A 263 0.35 1.41 -12.62
CA ILE A 263 1.76 1.44 -12.20
C ILE A 263 1.99 0.39 -11.11
N MET A 264 1.15 0.37 -10.07
CA MET A 264 1.27 -0.61 -8.98
C MET A 264 1.23 -2.05 -9.50
N VAL A 265 0.22 -2.40 -10.31
CA VAL A 265 0.06 -3.75 -10.86
C VAL A 265 1.20 -4.12 -11.81
N ALA A 266 1.61 -3.21 -12.70
CA ALA A 266 2.72 -3.44 -13.63
C ALA A 266 4.03 -3.73 -12.89
N MET A 267 4.32 -2.99 -11.82
CA MET A 267 5.49 -3.24 -10.98
C MET A 267 5.38 -4.60 -10.26
N GLY A 268 4.21 -4.95 -9.73
CA GLY A 268 3.97 -6.26 -9.11
C GLY A 268 4.20 -7.43 -10.08
N LEU A 269 3.66 -7.34 -11.30
CA LEU A 269 3.87 -8.35 -12.35
C LEU A 269 5.35 -8.43 -12.76
N MET A 270 6.04 -7.29 -12.86
CA MET A 270 7.47 -7.27 -13.15
C MET A 270 8.30 -7.93 -12.04
N MET A 271 7.92 -7.76 -10.77
CA MET A 271 8.58 -8.44 -9.65
C MET A 271 8.41 -9.97 -9.73
N ILE A 272 7.19 -10.44 -10.06
CA ILE A 272 6.92 -11.86 -10.29
C ILE A 272 7.80 -12.38 -11.43
N PHE A 273 7.85 -11.64 -12.54
CA PHE A 273 8.70 -11.98 -13.68
C PHE A 273 10.19 -12.10 -13.29
N VAL A 274 10.72 -11.17 -12.49
CA VAL A 274 12.10 -11.25 -11.99
C VAL A 274 12.33 -12.49 -11.13
N GLY A 275 11.38 -12.84 -10.26
CA GLY A 275 11.44 -14.06 -9.45
C GLY A 275 11.49 -15.33 -10.31
N LEU A 276 10.63 -15.41 -11.33
CA LEU A 276 10.57 -16.52 -12.28
C LEU A 276 11.83 -16.61 -13.15
N TRP A 277 12.30 -15.49 -13.71
CA TRP A 277 13.51 -15.46 -14.52
C TRP A 277 14.74 -15.82 -13.68
N GLY A 278 14.84 -15.29 -12.45
CA GLY A 278 15.92 -15.64 -11.52
C GLY A 278 15.97 -17.13 -11.22
N THR A 279 14.80 -17.76 -11.03
CA THR A 279 14.68 -19.20 -10.81
C THR A 279 15.09 -20.01 -12.05
N TRP A 280 14.69 -19.57 -13.24
CA TRP A 280 15.10 -20.20 -14.48
C TRP A 280 16.62 -20.15 -14.69
N LEU A 281 17.27 -19.00 -14.43
CA LEU A 281 18.72 -18.86 -14.52
C LEU A 281 19.47 -19.70 -13.48
N ARG A 282 18.85 -19.96 -12.33
CA ARG A 282 19.42 -20.81 -11.29
C ARG A 282 19.56 -22.27 -11.74
N ARG A 283 18.67 -22.78 -12.59
CA ARG A 283 18.73 -24.17 -13.11
C ARG A 283 19.97 -24.45 -13.97
N GLY A 284 20.69 -23.43 -14.41
CA GLY A 284 21.91 -23.57 -15.20
C GLY A 284 23.11 -22.83 -14.63
N ASP A 285 23.12 -22.51 -13.33
CA ASP A 285 24.20 -21.77 -12.62
C ASP A 285 24.56 -20.41 -13.24
N ARG A 286 23.68 -19.85 -14.07
CA ARG A 286 23.87 -18.55 -14.75
C ARG A 286 23.35 -17.37 -13.94
N LEU A 287 22.72 -17.61 -12.79
CA LEU A 287 22.08 -16.58 -11.98
C LEU A 287 23.04 -15.43 -11.62
N TYR A 288 24.27 -15.76 -11.27
CA TYR A 288 25.26 -14.79 -10.79
C TYR A 288 26.10 -14.17 -11.92
N THR A 289 25.97 -14.65 -13.15
CA THR A 289 26.85 -14.27 -14.28
C THR A 289 26.08 -13.68 -15.47
N CYS A 290 24.77 -13.90 -15.55
CA CYS A 290 23.92 -13.38 -16.63
C CYS A 290 23.78 -11.85 -16.53
N ARG A 291 24.61 -11.12 -17.28
CA ARG A 291 24.64 -9.64 -17.26
C ARG A 291 23.28 -8.97 -17.53
N PRO A 292 22.47 -9.40 -18.53
CA PRO A 292 21.16 -8.79 -18.76
C PRO A 292 20.25 -8.86 -17.53
N PHE A 293 20.22 -10.02 -16.87
CA PHE A 293 19.43 -10.23 -15.66
C PHE A 293 19.94 -9.40 -14.48
N LEU A 294 21.25 -9.32 -14.29
CA LEU A 294 21.83 -8.50 -13.23
C LEU A 294 21.56 -7.00 -13.46
N HIS A 295 21.62 -6.52 -14.71
CA HIS A 295 21.20 -5.15 -15.03
C HIS A 295 19.71 -4.94 -14.71
N LEU A 296 18.84 -5.85 -15.12
CA LEU A 296 17.42 -5.78 -14.76
C LEU A 296 17.21 -5.72 -13.24
N ALA A 297 17.89 -6.58 -12.47
CA ALA A 297 17.80 -6.60 -11.02
C ALA A 297 18.22 -5.27 -10.39
N VAL A 298 19.24 -4.59 -10.95
CA VAL A 298 19.63 -3.23 -10.53
C VAL A 298 18.53 -2.22 -10.83
N TRP A 299 18.00 -2.21 -12.06
CA TRP A 299 16.91 -1.31 -12.46
C TRP A 299 15.62 -1.53 -11.66
N MET A 300 15.41 -2.75 -11.18
CA MET A 300 14.29 -3.12 -10.32
C MET A 300 14.49 -2.75 -8.85
N GLY A 301 15.65 -2.20 -8.44
CA GLY A 301 15.87 -1.72 -7.08
C GLY A 301 14.78 -0.79 -6.52
N PRO A 302 14.41 0.30 -7.22
CA PRO A 302 13.35 1.21 -6.76
C PRO A 302 11.92 0.66 -6.94
N SER A 303 11.75 -0.52 -7.54
CA SER A 303 10.44 -1.02 -7.96
C SER A 303 9.40 -1.08 -6.85
N GLY A 304 9.78 -1.56 -5.66
CA GLY A 304 8.84 -1.68 -4.55
C GLY A 304 8.49 -0.35 -3.90
N ILE A 305 9.39 0.63 -3.91
CA ILE A 305 9.06 1.98 -3.42
C ILE A 305 8.05 2.62 -4.37
N ILE A 306 8.27 2.51 -5.70
CA ILE A 306 7.35 3.02 -6.72
C ILE A 306 5.97 2.34 -6.58
N ALA A 307 5.94 1.02 -6.43
CA ALA A 307 4.70 0.27 -6.27
C ALA A 307 3.95 0.64 -4.98
N ILE A 308 4.66 0.81 -3.86
CA ILE A 308 4.07 1.23 -2.58
C ILE A 308 3.45 2.63 -2.73
N LEU A 309 4.16 3.60 -3.30
CA LEU A 309 3.64 4.96 -3.50
C LEU A 309 2.40 4.96 -4.39
N ALA A 310 2.47 4.24 -5.52
CA ALA A 310 1.35 4.10 -6.44
C ALA A 310 0.13 3.42 -5.76
N GLY A 311 0.36 2.41 -4.92
CA GLY A 311 -0.70 1.76 -4.14
C GLY A 311 -1.33 2.68 -3.09
N TRP A 312 -0.52 3.46 -2.37
CA TRP A 312 -1.01 4.47 -1.43
C TRP A 312 -1.82 5.56 -2.12
N TYR A 313 -1.35 6.07 -3.27
CA TYR A 313 -2.12 7.03 -4.05
C TYR A 313 -3.45 6.46 -4.54
N THR A 314 -3.44 5.25 -5.10
CA THR A 314 -4.68 4.57 -5.53
C THR A 314 -5.67 4.46 -4.38
N THR A 315 -5.18 4.07 -3.21
CA THR A 315 -6.02 3.79 -2.03
C THR A 315 -6.58 5.07 -1.41
N GLU A 316 -5.74 6.07 -1.18
CA GLU A 316 -6.10 7.29 -0.44
C GLU A 316 -6.77 8.33 -1.34
N ILE A 317 -6.28 8.53 -2.57
CA ILE A 317 -6.95 9.40 -3.55
C ILE A 317 -8.28 8.76 -3.96
N GLY A 318 -8.32 7.43 -4.07
CA GLY A 318 -9.57 6.71 -4.30
C GLY A 318 -10.59 6.80 -3.16
N ARG A 319 -10.20 7.27 -1.96
CA ARG A 319 -11.15 7.56 -0.86
C ARG A 319 -11.76 8.95 -0.99
N GLN A 320 -11.09 9.87 -1.70
CA GLN A 320 -11.62 11.20 -1.94
C GLN A 320 -13.00 11.09 -2.61
N PRO A 321 -13.94 11.95 -2.23
CA PRO A 321 -13.80 13.17 -1.42
C PRO A 321 -13.92 12.97 0.12
N TRP A 322 -13.85 11.72 0.60
CA TRP A 322 -14.04 11.39 2.01
C TRP A 322 -12.70 11.31 2.75
N ILE A 323 -12.63 11.94 3.95
CA ILE A 323 -11.54 11.65 4.88
C ILE A 323 -11.87 10.42 5.73
N ILE A 324 -13.14 10.28 6.13
CA ILE A 324 -13.69 9.06 6.72
C ILE A 324 -14.89 8.68 5.85
N HIS A 325 -14.78 7.54 5.19
CA HIS A 325 -15.73 7.12 4.16
C HIS A 325 -17.16 7.05 4.70
N GLY A 326 -18.06 7.81 4.08
CA GLY A 326 -19.48 7.89 4.44
C GLY A 326 -19.80 8.71 5.69
N LEU A 327 -18.80 9.26 6.40
CA LEU A 327 -19.02 10.01 7.65
C LEU A 327 -18.54 11.46 7.58
N MET A 328 -17.40 11.72 6.94
CA MET A 328 -16.80 13.05 6.91
C MET A 328 -16.10 13.34 5.58
N ARG A 329 -16.48 14.44 4.92
CA ARG A 329 -15.82 14.94 3.71
C ARG A 329 -14.47 15.56 4.06
N THR A 330 -13.51 15.49 3.13
CA THR A 330 -12.20 16.12 3.31
C THR A 330 -12.28 17.64 3.43
N ALA A 331 -13.24 18.29 2.74
CA ALA A 331 -13.44 19.74 2.82
C ALA A 331 -13.84 20.23 4.22
N ASP A 332 -14.57 19.41 4.98
CA ASP A 332 -15.05 19.76 6.33
C ASP A 332 -14.02 19.41 7.43
N ALA A 333 -12.92 18.77 7.05
CA ALA A 333 -11.96 18.18 7.99
C ALA A 333 -10.76 19.09 8.30
N SER A 334 -10.48 20.06 7.42
CA SER A 334 -9.30 20.91 7.52
C SER A 334 -9.39 21.94 8.65
N SER A 335 -8.24 22.29 9.21
CA SER A 335 -8.10 23.46 10.07
C SER A 335 -8.30 24.76 9.26
N GLY A 336 -8.85 25.80 9.90
CA GLY A 336 -9.08 27.12 9.29
C GLY A 336 -7.80 27.97 9.10
N HIS A 337 -6.77 27.42 8.46
CA HIS A 337 -5.52 28.14 8.16
C HIS A 337 -5.63 29.02 6.92
N SER A 338 -4.90 30.14 6.91
CA SER A 338 -4.76 30.95 5.69
C SER A 338 -3.86 30.27 4.65
N ALA A 339 -4.08 30.59 3.36
CA ALA A 339 -3.23 30.09 2.27
C ALA A 339 -1.74 30.44 2.47
N THR A 340 -1.44 31.62 3.06
CA THR A 340 -0.07 32.05 3.37
C THR A 340 0.58 31.16 4.43
N GLN A 341 -0.14 30.83 5.51
CA GLN A 341 0.38 29.93 6.55
C GLN A 341 0.66 28.54 5.99
N LEU A 342 -0.26 27.99 5.20
CA LEU A 342 -0.06 26.71 4.52
C LEU A 342 1.13 26.77 3.56
N GLY A 343 1.23 27.82 2.74
CA GLY A 343 2.32 27.99 1.77
C GLY A 343 3.72 28.16 2.40
N ILE A 344 3.83 28.65 3.63
CA ILE A 344 5.11 28.76 4.35
C ILE A 344 5.51 27.42 4.98
N THR A 345 4.54 26.57 5.32
CA THR A 345 4.76 25.32 6.09
C THR A 345 4.81 24.05 5.22
N LEU A 346 4.36 24.14 3.97
CA LEU A 346 4.58 23.16 2.89
C LEU A 346 6.04 23.18 2.43
#